data_AF-A0A956RIN0-F1
#
_entry.id   AF-A0A956RIN0-F1
#
_cell.length_a   1.000
_cell.length_b   1.000
_cell.length_c   1.000
_cell.angle_alpha   90.00
_cell.angle_beta   90.00
_cell.angle_gamma   90.00
#
_symmetry.space_group_name_H-M   'P 1'
#
loop_
_entity.id
_entity.type
_entity.pdbx_description
1 polymer ?
#
loop_
_entity_poly.entity_id
_entity_poly.type
_entity_poly.pdbx_seq_one_letter_code
_entity_poly.pdbx_strand_id
1 'polypeptide(L)'
;GQPYNATNPQELEAAMQAIAQTVASCDFVLDDTPPDEDKIYVFFDDEEPGLPNDGDNGWTYDPDTNTLHFHGEACEAIQNGEVADIDVVYGCNLPIPG
;
A
#
# COMPACT_ATOMS: atom_id res chain seq x y z
N GLY A 1 -41.34 -15.48 2.81
CA GLY A 1 -40.17 -14.66 2.42
C GLY A 1 -40.08 -13.54 3.42
N GLN A 2 -39.08 -13.58 4.31
CA GLN A 2 -38.88 -12.51 5.28
C GLN A 2 -38.03 -11.41 4.63
N PRO A 3 -38.45 -10.12 4.71
CA PRO A 3 -37.65 -9.02 4.22
C PRO A 3 -36.41 -8.87 5.11
N TYR A 4 -35.24 -8.74 4.48
CA TYR A 4 -33.99 -8.41 5.14
C TYR A 4 -34.11 -6.97 5.68
N ASN A 5 -34.33 -6.84 7.00
CA ASN A 5 -34.29 -5.56 7.69
C ASN A 5 -32.82 -5.11 7.77
N ALA A 6 -32.39 -4.33 6.78
CA ALA A 6 -31.16 -3.54 6.83
C ALA A 6 -31.36 -2.41 7.84
N THR A 7 -31.11 -2.66 9.13
CA THR A 7 -31.34 -1.68 10.21
C THR A 7 -30.16 -1.50 11.15
N ASN A 8 -28.93 -1.58 10.65
CA ASN A 8 -27.83 -0.91 11.33
C ASN A 8 -26.87 -0.33 10.29
N PRO A 9 -26.86 1.01 10.12
CA PRO A 9 -25.81 1.70 9.37
C PRO A 9 -24.41 1.27 9.82
N GLN A 10 -24.24 0.93 11.10
CA GLN A 10 -22.99 0.36 11.64
C GLN A 10 -22.66 -1.04 11.11
N GLU A 11 -23.65 -1.90 10.82
CA GLU A 11 -23.41 -3.20 10.18
C GLU A 11 -23.07 -3.03 8.70
N LEU A 12 -23.67 -2.03 8.04
CA LEU A 12 -23.32 -1.67 6.66
C LEU A 12 -21.92 -1.06 6.59
N GLU A 13 -21.56 -0.14 7.50
CA GLU A 13 -20.21 0.42 7.62
C GLU A 13 -19.19 -0.67 7.96
N ALA A 14 -19.49 -1.56 8.91
CA ALA A 14 -18.61 -2.69 9.23
C ALA A 14 -18.47 -3.67 8.05
N ALA A 15 -19.53 -3.92 7.29
CA ALA A 15 -19.46 -4.76 6.09
C ALA A 15 -18.70 -4.07 4.95
N MET A 16 -18.84 -2.75 4.78
CA MET A 16 -18.06 -1.98 3.81
C MET A 16 -16.59 -1.88 4.21
N GLN A 17 -16.29 -1.71 5.49
CA GLN A 17 -14.92 -1.77 6.04
C GLN A 17 -14.34 -3.18 5.91
N ALA A 18 -15.12 -4.24 6.16
CA ALA A 18 -14.68 -5.61 5.95
C ALA A 18 -14.39 -5.91 4.47
N ILE A 19 -15.15 -5.34 3.53
CA ILE A 19 -14.85 -5.43 2.09
C ILE A 19 -13.61 -4.61 1.73
N ALA A 20 -13.43 -3.41 2.29
CA ALA A 20 -12.22 -2.62 2.10
C ALA A 20 -10.97 -3.36 2.63
N GLN A 21 -11.08 -4.00 3.80
CA GLN A 21 -10.04 -4.88 4.39
C GLN A 21 -9.84 -6.18 3.60
N THR A 22 -10.82 -6.60 2.79
CA THR A 22 -10.72 -7.81 1.95
C THR A 22 -9.92 -7.55 0.66
N VAL A 23 -9.56 -6.31 0.33
CA VAL A 23 -8.87 -5.98 -0.95
C VAL A 23 -7.61 -5.15 -0.77
N ALA A 24 -7.16 -4.85 0.46
CA ALA A 24 -5.82 -4.33 0.67
C ALA A 24 -4.81 -5.48 0.47
N SER A 25 -4.45 -5.75 -0.78
CA SER A 25 -3.32 -6.61 -1.10
C SER A 25 -2.04 -5.98 -0.55
N CYS A 26 -1.10 -6.81 -0.09
CA CYS A 26 0.27 -6.34 0.17
C CYS A 26 1.06 -6.12 -1.12
N ASP A 27 0.36 -6.11 -2.26
CA ASP A 27 0.88 -5.79 -3.57
C ASP A 27 0.38 -4.41 -3.97
N PHE A 28 1.31 -3.56 -4.39
CA PHE A 28 1.04 -2.22 -4.90
C PHE A 28 1.70 -2.07 -6.28
N VAL A 29 0.88 -1.96 -7.32
CA VAL A 29 1.36 -1.78 -8.69
C VAL A 29 1.73 -0.32 -8.90
N LEU A 30 2.95 -0.08 -9.38
CA LEU A 30 3.43 1.27 -9.67
C LEU A 30 2.80 1.80 -10.96
N ASP A 31 2.36 3.06 -10.95
CA ASP A 31 1.81 3.71 -12.14
C ASP A 31 2.87 3.95 -13.22
N ASP A 32 4.07 4.36 -12.79
CA ASP A 32 5.24 4.56 -13.63
C ASP A 32 6.32 3.53 -13.31
N THR A 33 6.98 3.01 -14.34
CA THR A 33 8.13 2.12 -14.16
C THR A 33 9.32 2.91 -13.61
N PRO A 34 9.91 2.50 -12.48
CA PRO A 34 11.10 3.13 -11.92
C PRO A 34 12.25 3.16 -12.94
N PRO A 35 12.93 4.30 -13.13
CA PRO A 35 14.07 4.40 -14.04
C PRO A 35 15.32 3.67 -13.51
N ASP A 36 15.37 3.43 -12.19
CA ASP A 36 16.45 2.74 -11.50
C ASP A 36 15.85 1.98 -10.30
N GLU A 37 15.91 0.64 -10.36
CA GLU A 37 15.30 -0.27 -9.38
C GLU A 37 15.97 -0.16 -8.00
N ASP A 38 17.24 0.25 -7.97
CA ASP A 38 18.01 0.44 -6.73
C ASP A 38 17.71 1.80 -6.07
N LYS A 39 16.86 2.64 -6.68
CA LYS A 39 16.53 4.00 -6.21
C LYS A 39 15.03 4.20 -6.09
N ILE A 40 14.38 3.24 -5.47
CA ILE A 40 12.99 3.32 -5.05
C ILE A 40 13.00 3.53 -3.53
N TYR A 41 12.28 4.54 -3.07
CA TYR A 41 12.05 4.80 -1.65
C TYR A 41 10.56 4.79 -1.39
N VAL A 42 10.14 4.09 -0.34
CA VAL A 42 8.73 3.89 -0.02
C VAL A 42 8.46 4.41 1.37
N PHE A 43 7.39 5.19 1.52
CA PHE A 43 6.95 5.75 2.79
C PHE A 43 5.47 5.44 2.98
N PHE A 44 5.06 5.32 4.23
CA PHE A 44 3.64 5.32 4.60
C PHE A 44 3.31 6.68 5.20
N ASP A 45 2.23 7.28 4.72
CA ASP A 45 1.69 8.55 5.24
C ASP A 45 2.76 9.66 5.36
N ASP A 46 3.66 9.81 4.37
CA ASP A 46 4.80 10.74 4.38
C ASP A 46 5.77 10.59 5.59
N GLU A 47 5.73 9.48 6.35
CA GLU A 47 6.53 9.33 7.58
C GLU A 47 7.98 8.91 7.33
N GLU A 48 8.93 9.58 8.00
CA GLU A 48 10.36 9.25 8.00
C GLU A 48 10.80 8.52 9.29
N PRO A 49 11.73 7.55 9.20
CA PRO A 49 12.38 7.07 7.98
C PRO A 49 11.46 6.16 7.17
N GLY A 50 11.63 6.18 5.84
CA GLY A 50 10.88 5.30 4.94
C GLY A 50 11.13 3.81 5.21
N LEU A 51 10.28 2.98 4.63
CA LEU A 51 10.34 1.53 4.80
C LEU A 51 11.62 0.96 4.18
N PRO A 52 12.26 -0.01 4.86
CA PRO A 52 13.41 -0.69 4.31
C PRO A 52 13.02 -1.54 3.09
N ASN A 53 13.90 -1.54 2.07
CA ASN A 53 13.86 -2.56 1.02
C ASN A 53 14.39 -3.86 1.62
N ASP A 54 13.48 -4.69 2.12
CA ASP A 54 13.76 -5.90 2.87
C ASP A 54 12.62 -6.90 2.66
N GLY A 55 13.00 -8.17 2.44
CA GLY A 55 12.06 -9.25 2.15
C GLY A 55 11.43 -9.92 3.37
N ASP A 56 11.83 -9.54 4.60
CA ASP A 56 11.27 -10.07 5.84
C ASP A 56 10.34 -9.04 6.51
N ASN A 57 10.74 -7.78 6.60
CA ASN A 57 9.94 -6.69 7.17
C ASN A 57 10.21 -5.35 6.46
N GLY A 58 9.40 -5.04 5.44
CA GLY A 58 9.64 -3.93 4.53
C GLY A 58 8.92 -4.12 3.20
N TRP A 59 9.63 -3.87 2.10
CA TRP A 59 9.13 -4.10 0.75
C TRP A 59 10.20 -4.68 -0.19
N THR A 60 9.74 -5.35 -1.24
CA THR A 60 10.55 -5.77 -2.40
C THR A 60 9.89 -5.30 -3.69
N TYR A 61 10.65 -5.07 -4.74
CA TYR A 61 10.12 -4.70 -6.06
C TYR A 61 10.27 -5.84 -7.07
N ASP A 62 9.21 -6.14 -7.80
CA ASP A 62 9.20 -7.06 -8.93
C ASP A 62 9.15 -6.28 -10.27
N PRO A 63 10.25 -6.24 -11.05
CA PRO A 63 10.30 -5.52 -12.32
C PRO A 63 9.48 -6.17 -13.44
N ASP A 64 9.18 -7.48 -13.37
CA ASP A 64 8.40 -8.16 -14.41
C ASP A 64 6.93 -7.75 -14.35
N THR A 65 6.44 -7.42 -13.16
CA THR A 65 5.05 -7.02 -12.92
C THR A 65 4.88 -5.55 -12.55
N ASN A 66 5.98 -4.80 -12.38
CA ASN A 66 6.01 -3.41 -11.91
C ASN A 66 5.30 -3.25 -10.55
N THR A 67 5.53 -4.17 -9.62
CA THR A 67 4.79 -4.28 -8.35
C THR A 67 5.72 -4.20 -7.14
N LEU A 68 5.35 -3.42 -6.14
CA LEU A 68 5.92 -3.49 -4.79
C LEU A 68 5.16 -4.54 -3.98
N HIS A 69 5.89 -5.48 -3.39
CA HIS A 69 5.37 -6.44 -2.45
C HIS A 69 5.83 -6.06 -1.04
N PHE A 70 4.87 -5.80 -0.14
CA PHE A 70 5.10 -5.48 1.26
C PHE A 70 5.14 -6.75 2.11
N HIS A 71 6.04 -6.77 3.08
CA HIS A 71 6.33 -7.93 3.95
C HIS A 71 6.19 -7.56 5.43
N GLY A 72 5.94 -8.58 6.26
CA GLY A 72 5.94 -8.42 7.71
C GLY A 72 4.96 -7.36 8.22
N GLU A 73 5.42 -6.52 9.14
CA GLU A 73 4.61 -5.48 9.80
C GLU A 73 4.08 -4.45 8.80
N ALA A 74 4.79 -4.20 7.69
CA ALA A 74 4.32 -3.29 6.64
C ALA A 74 3.05 -3.82 5.94
N CYS A 75 3.03 -5.12 5.63
CA CYS A 75 1.87 -5.79 5.05
C CYS A 75 0.71 -5.84 6.05
N GLU A 76 0.99 -6.12 7.33
CA GLU A 76 -0.02 -6.11 8.38
C GLU A 76 -0.66 -4.72 8.56
N ALA A 77 0.14 -3.65 8.55
CA ALA A 77 -0.36 -2.28 8.64
C ALA A 77 -1.30 -1.91 7.47
N ILE A 78 -0.95 -2.32 6.24
CA ILE A 78 -1.80 -2.16 5.06
C ILE A 78 -3.13 -2.92 5.24
N GLN A 79 -3.08 -4.19 5.65
CA GLN A 79 -4.27 -5.04 5.82
C GLN A 79 -5.19 -4.56 6.94
N ASN A 80 -4.62 -4.01 8.01
CA ASN A 80 -5.37 -3.44 9.12
C ASN A 80 -5.98 -2.07 8.79
N GLY A 81 -5.64 -1.48 7.63
CA GLY A 81 -6.07 -0.14 7.25
C GLY A 81 -5.43 0.95 8.10
N GLU A 82 -4.24 0.70 8.62
CA GLU A 82 -3.44 1.68 9.39
C GLU A 82 -2.73 2.67 8.47
N VAL A 83 -2.44 2.24 7.23
CA VAL A 83 -1.82 3.04 6.18
C VAL A 83 -2.91 3.73 5.36
N ALA A 84 -2.90 5.06 5.31
CA ALA A 84 -3.84 5.82 4.50
C ALA A 84 -3.26 6.15 3.10
N ASP A 85 -1.95 6.29 3.01
CA ASP A 85 -1.22 6.64 1.79
C ASP A 85 0.12 5.91 1.65
N ILE A 86 0.50 5.61 0.40
CA ILE A 86 1.77 4.97 0.04
C ILE A 86 2.51 5.88 -0.93
N ASP A 87 3.60 6.47 -0.46
CA ASP A 87 4.44 7.35 -1.26
C ASP A 87 5.61 6.60 -1.84
N VAL A 88 5.73 6.60 -3.17
CA VAL A 88 6.85 5.98 -3.89
C VAL A 88 7.66 7.06 -4.59
N VAL A 89 8.92 7.20 -4.19
CA VAL A 89 9.84 8.22 -4.71
C VAL A 89 10.96 7.55 -5.50
N TYR A 90 11.18 8.01 -6.74
CA TYR A 90 12.22 7.48 -7.63
C TYR A 90 13.46 8.37 -7.75
N GLY A 91 14.63 7.74 -7.82
CA GLY A 91 15.85 8.31 -8.39
C GLY A 91 16.86 8.91 -7.39
N CYS A 92 17.78 9.72 -7.93
CA CYS A 92 18.69 10.57 -7.16
C CYS A 92 18.08 11.97 -7.02
N ASN A 93 18.18 12.57 -5.83
CA ASN A 93 17.84 13.96 -5.49
C ASN A 93 18.30 15.02 -6.52
N LEU A 94 17.62 15.20 -7.66
CA LEU A 94 17.84 16.32 -8.57
C LEU A 94 16.51 16.80 -9.19
N PRO A 95 16.22 18.11 -9.14
CA PRO A 95 14.98 18.69 -9.65
C PRO A 95 14.94 18.64 -11.19
N ILE A 96 13.76 18.35 -11.73
CA ILE A 96 13.45 18.51 -13.15
C ILE A 96 13.46 20.02 -13.46
N PRO A 97 14.33 20.54 -14.35
CA PRO A 97 14.22 21.92 -14.80
C PRO A 97 12.94 22.08 -15.64
N GLY A 98 12.11 23.07 -15.29
CA GLY A 98 10.94 23.47 -16.07
C GLY A 98 11.28 24.21 -17.37
#